data_AF-A0A939RJB7-F1
#
_entry.id   AF-A0A939RJB7-F1
#
_cell.length_a   1.000
_cell.length_b   1.000
_cell.length_c   1.000
_cell.angle_alpha   90.00
_cell.angle_beta   90.00
_cell.angle_gamma   90.00
#
_symmetry.space_group_name_H-M   'P 1'
#
loop_
_entity.id
_entity.type
_entity.pdbx_description
1 polymer ?
#
loop_
_entity_poly.entity_id
_entity_poly.type
_entity_poly.pdbx_seq_one_letter_code
_entity_poly.pdbx_strand_id
1 'polypeptide(L)'
;MDVAVGTFRAELVRVSTAPVIRSDVPGSFSWGVFHERHPKLVRQVLDALPYGPAEREAVERLLAESTTGVLEPPPAGAHDRDRWLEWGEGLWGRPWGEVPFLWAESYFYRRLLEATGYFGPGSWRGVDPFAPFKDAELGGAAVDEELEALGGLDALPDARRAE
;
A
#
# COMPACT_ATOMS: atom_id res chain seq x y z
N MET A 1 -47.40 39.16 27.44
CA MET A 1 -47.14 38.64 26.08
C MET A 1 -45.81 37.93 26.18
N ASP A 2 -45.87 36.64 26.43
CA ASP A 2 -44.74 35.82 26.89
C ASP A 2 -44.18 35.08 25.67
N VAL A 3 -42.90 35.31 25.34
CA VAL A 3 -42.24 34.72 24.16
C VAL A 3 -41.47 33.50 24.63
N ALA A 4 -42.04 32.32 24.37
CA ALA A 4 -41.38 31.05 24.64
C ALA A 4 -40.13 30.92 23.75
N VAL A 5 -38.95 30.86 24.38
CA VAL A 5 -37.68 30.51 23.72
C VAL A 5 -37.69 28.99 23.50
N GLY A 6 -37.89 28.58 22.25
CA GLY A 6 -37.83 27.18 21.85
C GLY A 6 -36.40 26.63 21.97
N THR A 7 -36.24 25.60 22.78
CA THR A 7 -34.99 24.83 22.89
C THR A 7 -34.68 24.15 21.56
N PHE A 8 -33.65 24.61 20.85
CA PHE A 8 -33.09 23.89 19.70
C PHE A 8 -32.33 22.67 20.22
N ARG A 9 -32.88 21.47 19.99
CA ARG A 9 -32.16 20.21 20.23
C ARG A 9 -31.35 19.93 18.96
N ALA A 10 -30.04 20.11 19.03
CA ALA A 10 -29.15 19.66 17.97
C ALA A 10 -29.22 18.12 17.93
N GLU A 11 -29.92 17.57 16.93
CA GLU A 11 -29.76 16.17 16.57
C GLU A 11 -28.32 15.99 16.07
N LEU A 12 -27.48 15.37 16.90
CA LEU A 12 -26.22 14.80 16.40
C LEU A 12 -26.59 13.75 15.36
N VAL A 13 -26.43 14.11 14.09
CA VAL A 13 -26.39 13.15 12.99
C VAL A 13 -25.25 12.19 13.31
N ARG A 14 -25.58 10.98 13.77
CA ARG A 14 -24.60 9.87 13.78
C ARG A 14 -24.28 9.58 12.33
N VAL A 15 -23.17 10.11 11.84
CA VAL A 15 -22.57 9.61 10.60
C VAL A 15 -22.22 8.15 10.87
N SER A 16 -22.90 7.23 10.19
CA SER A 16 -22.53 5.82 10.27
C SER A 16 -21.10 5.69 9.74
N THR A 17 -20.24 5.04 10.50
CA THR A 17 -18.89 4.72 10.02
C THR A 17 -19.04 3.83 8.79
N ALA A 18 -18.39 4.20 7.69
CA ALA A 18 -18.37 3.38 6.50
C ALA A 18 -17.87 1.96 6.85
N PRO A 19 -18.44 0.91 6.23
CA PRO A 19 -17.95 -0.45 6.44
C PRO A 19 -16.46 -0.57 6.09
N VAL A 20 -15.72 -1.29 6.92
CA VAL A 20 -14.30 -1.57 6.66
C VAL A 20 -14.17 -2.49 5.46
N ILE A 21 -13.36 -2.08 4.48
CA ILE A 21 -13.02 -2.91 3.32
C ILE A 21 -12.06 -4.01 3.80
N ARG A 22 -12.37 -5.26 3.43
CA ARG A 22 -11.57 -6.47 3.71
C ARG A 22 -11.30 -7.22 2.41
N SER A 23 -10.45 -8.23 2.46
CA SER A 23 -10.05 -9.04 1.30
C SER A 23 -10.52 -10.49 1.40
N ASP A 24 -11.58 -10.77 2.17
CA ASP A 24 -12.11 -12.12 2.45
C ASP A 24 -13.23 -12.56 1.50
N VAL A 25 -13.60 -11.73 0.52
CA VAL A 25 -14.66 -12.04 -0.45
C VAL A 25 -14.02 -12.36 -1.81
N PRO A 26 -14.00 -13.64 -2.24
CA PRO A 26 -13.50 -14.02 -3.57
C PRO A 26 -14.17 -13.23 -4.69
N GLY A 27 -13.38 -12.78 -5.66
CA GLY A 27 -13.84 -11.96 -6.79
C GLY A 27 -14.04 -10.47 -6.48
N SER A 28 -13.91 -10.04 -5.22
CA SER A 28 -13.82 -8.61 -4.91
C SER A 28 -12.47 -8.03 -5.37
N PHE A 29 -12.42 -6.71 -5.56
CA PHE A 29 -11.20 -6.01 -5.95
C PHE A 29 -10.04 -6.27 -4.97
N SER A 30 -10.30 -6.10 -3.67
CA SER A 30 -9.32 -6.25 -2.59
C SER A 30 -8.84 -7.70 -2.43
N TRP A 31 -9.70 -8.68 -2.72
CA TRP A 31 -9.28 -10.08 -2.83
C TRP A 31 -8.36 -10.31 -4.04
N GLY A 32 -8.73 -9.76 -5.21
CA GLY A 32 -7.93 -9.85 -6.44
C GLY A 32 -6.57 -9.17 -6.33
N VAL A 33 -6.43 -8.15 -5.49
CA VAL A 33 -5.13 -7.56 -5.16
C VAL A 33 -4.18 -8.62 -4.58
N PHE A 34 -4.58 -9.33 -3.53
CA PHE A 34 -3.73 -10.36 -2.90
C PHE A 34 -3.56 -11.62 -3.77
N HIS A 35 -4.62 -12.07 -4.44
CA HIS A 35 -4.64 -13.39 -5.08
C HIS A 35 -4.25 -13.36 -6.57
N GLU A 36 -4.27 -12.20 -7.21
CA GLU A 36 -3.99 -12.07 -8.65
C GLU A 36 -2.91 -11.03 -8.96
N ARG A 37 -2.96 -9.86 -8.32
CA ARG A 37 -2.02 -8.75 -8.60
C ARG A 37 -0.68 -8.95 -7.88
N HIS A 38 -0.69 -9.22 -6.59
CA HIS A 38 0.54 -9.47 -5.82
C HIS A 38 1.40 -10.61 -6.38
N PRO A 39 0.85 -11.76 -6.82
CA PRO A 39 1.66 -12.79 -7.48
C PRO A 39 2.39 -12.31 -8.74
N LYS A 40 1.75 -11.45 -9.54
CA LYS A 40 2.37 -10.86 -10.74
C LYS A 40 3.45 -9.86 -10.34
N LEU A 41 3.16 -8.98 -9.39
CA LEU A 41 4.09 -7.99 -8.85
C LEU A 41 5.33 -8.66 -8.25
N VAL A 42 5.15 -9.70 -7.43
CA VAL A 42 6.25 -10.45 -6.82
C VAL A 42 7.14 -11.06 -7.89
N ARG A 43 6.56 -11.69 -8.91
CA ARG A 43 7.34 -12.24 -10.03
C ARG A 43 8.16 -11.15 -10.72
N GLN A 44 7.53 -10.03 -11.05
CA GLN A 44 8.22 -8.89 -11.66
C GLN A 44 9.39 -8.41 -10.80
N VAL A 45 9.16 -8.19 -9.50
CA VAL A 45 10.21 -7.76 -8.56
C VAL A 45 11.37 -8.76 -8.52
N LEU A 46 11.09 -10.07 -8.43
CA LEU A 46 12.11 -11.10 -8.37
C LEU A 46 12.87 -11.29 -9.70
N ASP A 47 12.26 -10.92 -10.83
CA ASP A 47 12.88 -10.99 -12.15
C ASP A 47 13.68 -9.73 -12.50
N ALA A 48 13.37 -8.59 -11.88
CA ALA A 48 13.99 -7.29 -12.20
C ALA A 48 15.38 -7.08 -11.59
N LEU A 49 15.69 -7.76 -10.48
CA LEU A 49 16.96 -7.64 -9.78
C LEU A 49 17.56 -9.02 -9.48
N PRO A 50 18.90 -9.16 -9.43
CA PRO A 50 19.56 -10.46 -9.25
C PRO A 50 19.55 -10.94 -7.79
N TYR A 51 18.36 -11.01 -7.16
CA TYR A 51 18.17 -11.48 -5.79
C TYR A 51 18.73 -12.89 -5.58
N GLY A 52 19.35 -13.08 -4.42
CA GLY A 52 19.87 -14.37 -3.99
C GLY A 52 18.76 -15.34 -3.59
N PRO A 53 19.10 -16.61 -3.34
CA PRO A 53 18.12 -17.62 -2.93
C PRO A 53 17.36 -17.26 -1.66
N ALA A 54 18.02 -16.62 -0.69
CA ALA A 54 17.41 -16.25 0.58
C ALA A 54 16.32 -15.18 0.43
N GLU A 55 16.57 -14.12 -0.34
CA GLU A 55 15.57 -13.08 -0.61
C GLU A 55 14.39 -13.64 -1.42
N ARG A 56 14.67 -14.47 -2.44
CA ARG A 56 13.62 -15.12 -3.24
C ARG A 56 12.71 -15.98 -2.37
N GLU A 57 13.28 -16.84 -1.54
CA GLU A 57 12.51 -17.70 -0.63
C GLU A 57 11.70 -16.87 0.37
N ALA A 58 12.28 -15.79 0.92
CA ALA A 58 11.56 -14.92 1.85
C ALA A 58 10.35 -14.22 1.21
N VAL A 59 10.51 -13.72 -0.02
CA VAL A 59 9.42 -13.08 -0.78
C VAL A 59 8.34 -14.10 -1.15
N GLU A 60 8.72 -15.30 -1.58
CA GLU A 60 7.77 -16.38 -1.90
C GLU A 60 6.98 -16.84 -0.66
N ARG A 61 7.64 -16.97 0.50
CA ARG A 61 6.97 -17.26 1.77
C ARG A 61 5.98 -16.16 2.14
N LEU A 62 6.35 -14.90 1.99
CA LEU A 62 5.44 -13.78 2.22
C LEU A 62 4.21 -13.85 1.31
N LEU A 63 4.39 -14.16 0.02
CA LEU A 63 3.28 -14.29 -0.91
C LEU A 63 2.31 -15.41 -0.47
N ALA A 64 2.84 -16.57 -0.08
CA ALA A 64 2.03 -17.68 0.43
C ALA A 64 1.30 -17.32 1.74
N GLU A 65 2.00 -16.70 2.69
CA GLU A 65 1.43 -16.20 3.96
C GLU A 65 0.29 -15.21 3.70
N SER A 66 0.50 -14.24 2.81
CA SER A 66 -0.46 -13.16 2.54
C SER A 66 -1.76 -13.61 1.86
N THR A 67 -1.77 -14.81 1.26
CA THR A 67 -2.93 -15.35 0.53
C THR A 67 -3.67 -16.43 1.32
N THR A 68 -2.96 -17.22 2.13
CA THR A 68 -3.53 -18.39 2.81
C THR A 68 -3.21 -18.49 4.29
N GLY A 69 -2.27 -17.68 4.78
CA GLY A 69 -1.78 -17.70 6.15
C GLY A 69 -2.42 -16.65 7.06
N VAL A 70 -1.75 -16.41 8.18
CA VAL A 70 -2.13 -15.43 9.20
C VAL A 70 -1.07 -14.34 9.33
N LEU A 71 -1.47 -13.20 9.90
CA LEU A 71 -0.56 -12.09 10.17
C LEU A 71 0.40 -12.43 11.31
N GLU A 72 1.69 -12.47 11.00
CA GLU A 72 2.76 -12.54 12.01
C GLU A 72 3.29 -11.14 12.34
N PRO A 73 3.62 -10.86 13.62
CA PRO A 73 4.22 -9.60 14.02
C PRO A 73 5.63 -9.43 13.43
N PRO A 74 6.13 -8.19 13.30
CA PRO A 74 7.50 -7.95 12.85
C PRO A 74 8.54 -8.65 13.75
N PRO A 75 9.67 -9.12 13.19
CA PRO A 75 10.72 -9.77 13.96
C PRO A 75 11.30 -8.81 15.00
N ALA A 76 11.84 -9.36 16.09
CA ALA A 76 12.31 -8.59 17.25
C ALA A 76 13.32 -7.47 16.91
N GLY A 77 14.14 -7.66 15.87
CA GLY A 77 15.15 -6.70 15.42
C GLY A 77 14.69 -5.70 14.35
N ALA A 78 13.41 -5.70 13.97
CA ALA A 78 12.94 -4.78 12.94
C ALA A 78 12.96 -3.32 13.42
N HIS A 79 13.51 -2.44 12.58
CA HIS A 79 13.68 -1.01 12.87
C HIS A 79 12.36 -0.26 13.20
N ASP A 80 11.24 -0.76 12.70
CA ASP A 80 9.90 -0.19 12.80
C ASP A 80 8.95 -1.01 13.69
N ARG A 81 9.48 -2.02 14.40
CA ARG A 81 8.70 -3.02 15.13
C ARG A 81 7.65 -2.42 16.06
N ASP A 82 8.07 -1.50 16.94
CA ASP A 82 7.20 -1.02 18.01
C ASP A 82 5.97 -0.28 17.46
N ARG A 83 6.14 0.51 16.40
CA ARG A 83 5.03 1.20 15.72
C ARG A 83 4.07 0.21 15.08
N TRP A 84 4.60 -0.81 14.41
CA TRP A 84 3.76 -1.82 13.78
C TRP A 84 3.00 -2.65 14.81
N LEU A 85 3.62 -3.01 15.93
CA LEU A 85 2.93 -3.71 17.00
C LEU A 85 1.76 -2.91 17.57
N GLU A 86 1.96 -1.60 17.78
CA GLU A 86 0.90 -0.68 18.20
C GLU A 86 -0.21 -0.60 17.15
N TRP A 87 0.13 -0.33 15.88
CA TRP A 87 -0.86 -0.22 14.80
C TRP A 87 -1.57 -1.54 14.47
N GLY A 88 -0.92 -2.67 14.76
CA GLY A 88 -1.43 -4.02 14.53
C GLY A 88 -2.06 -4.66 15.75
N GLU A 89 -2.27 -3.93 16.84
CA GLU A 89 -2.90 -4.46 18.05
C GLU A 89 -4.26 -5.09 17.70
N GLY A 90 -4.45 -6.36 18.11
CA GLY A 90 -5.65 -7.13 17.81
C GLY A 90 -5.75 -7.69 16.38
N LEU A 91 -4.77 -7.44 15.51
CA LEU A 91 -4.71 -8.00 14.15
C LEU A 91 -3.83 -9.25 14.04
N TRP A 92 -2.83 -9.38 14.91
CA TRP A 92 -1.88 -10.50 14.89
C TRP A 92 -2.57 -11.86 15.08
N GLY A 93 -2.13 -12.86 14.31
CA GLY A 93 -2.71 -14.20 14.28
C GLY A 93 -4.01 -14.33 13.48
N ARG A 94 -4.55 -13.23 12.92
CA ARG A 94 -5.74 -13.27 12.07
C ARG A 94 -5.37 -13.54 10.61
N PRO A 95 -6.25 -14.17 9.81
CA PRO A 95 -6.05 -14.30 8.38
C PRO A 95 -5.93 -12.92 7.70
N TRP A 96 -5.03 -12.80 6.74
CA TRP A 96 -4.77 -11.54 6.02
C TRP A 96 -6.02 -10.96 5.37
N GLY A 97 -6.90 -11.81 4.84
CA GLY A 97 -8.15 -11.39 4.20
C GLY A 97 -9.16 -10.75 5.16
N GLU A 98 -9.08 -11.02 6.47
CA GLU A 98 -10.10 -10.60 7.43
C GLU A 98 -9.79 -9.28 8.17
N VAL A 99 -8.61 -8.73 7.96
CA VAL A 99 -8.20 -7.44 8.53
C VAL A 99 -8.50 -6.29 7.55
N PRO A 100 -8.43 -5.01 7.97
CA PRO A 100 -8.66 -3.90 7.05
C PRO A 100 -7.71 -3.97 5.85
N PHE A 101 -8.27 -3.94 4.64
CA PHE A 101 -7.54 -4.12 3.38
C PHE A 101 -6.33 -3.17 3.27
N LEU A 102 -6.55 -1.87 3.52
CA LEU A 102 -5.50 -0.86 3.44
C LEU A 102 -4.34 -1.15 4.41
N TRP A 103 -4.66 -1.62 5.62
CA TRP A 103 -3.64 -1.96 6.61
C TRP A 103 -2.87 -3.21 6.18
N ALA A 104 -3.58 -4.24 5.72
CA ALA A 104 -2.98 -5.49 5.26
C ALA A 104 -2.04 -5.27 4.07
N GLU A 105 -2.48 -4.49 3.07
CA GLU A 105 -1.66 -4.19 1.90
C GLU A 105 -0.44 -3.34 2.27
N SER A 106 -0.60 -2.36 3.17
CA SER A 106 0.54 -1.59 3.68
C SER A 106 1.55 -2.49 4.41
N TYR A 107 1.07 -3.44 5.20
CA TYR A 107 1.92 -4.40 5.90
C TYR A 107 2.62 -5.37 4.93
N PHE A 108 1.94 -5.78 3.86
CA PHE A 108 2.53 -6.58 2.78
C PHE A 108 3.75 -5.87 2.18
N TYR A 109 3.62 -4.60 1.78
CA TYR A 109 4.75 -3.86 1.21
C TYR A 109 5.90 -3.66 2.20
N ARG A 110 5.60 -3.41 3.48
CA ARG A 110 6.63 -3.36 4.52
C ARG A 110 7.37 -4.69 4.67
N ARG A 111 6.65 -5.81 4.71
CA ARG A 111 7.24 -7.17 4.77
C ARG A 111 8.00 -7.50 3.48
N LEU A 112 7.57 -7.01 2.33
CA LEU A 112 8.26 -7.18 1.06
C LEU A 112 9.62 -6.48 1.07
N LEU A 113 9.69 -5.23 1.54
CA LEU A 113 10.96 -4.52 1.73
C LEU A 113 11.88 -5.24 2.72
N GLU A 114 11.33 -5.79 3.80
CA GLU A 114 12.10 -6.63 4.74
C GLU A 114 12.64 -7.90 4.06
N ALA A 115 11.82 -8.60 3.29
CA ALA A 115 12.16 -9.84 2.60
C ALA A 115 13.19 -9.65 1.48
N THR A 116 13.21 -8.49 0.81
CA THR A 116 14.25 -8.16 -0.18
C THR A 116 15.56 -7.67 0.44
N GLY A 117 15.62 -7.51 1.77
CA GLY A 117 16.81 -7.06 2.48
C GLY A 117 17.00 -5.54 2.51
N TYR A 118 15.97 -4.76 2.15
CA TYR A 118 16.04 -3.30 2.04
C TYR A 118 16.56 -2.60 3.32
N PHE A 119 16.09 -3.04 4.49
CA PHE A 119 16.43 -2.38 5.76
C PHE A 119 17.74 -2.88 6.39
N GLY A 120 18.11 -4.13 6.13
CA GLY A 120 19.20 -4.83 6.80
C GLY A 120 20.59 -4.48 6.24
N PRO A 121 21.68 -4.86 6.92
CA PRO A 121 22.99 -4.82 6.32
C PRO A 121 23.10 -5.84 5.17
N GLY A 122 23.82 -5.49 4.11
CA GLY A 122 24.03 -6.38 2.96
C GLY A 122 23.97 -5.63 1.62
N SER A 123 24.11 -6.36 0.53
CA SER A 123 24.13 -5.81 -0.83
C SER A 123 22.79 -5.18 -1.24
N TRP A 124 21.69 -5.56 -0.59
CA TRP A 124 20.34 -5.06 -0.88
C TRP A 124 19.90 -3.87 -0.03
N ARG A 125 20.77 -3.41 0.88
CA ARG A 125 20.45 -2.30 1.77
C ARG A 125 20.11 -1.04 0.96
N GLY A 126 18.88 -0.54 1.12
CA GLY A 126 18.39 0.66 0.45
C GLY A 126 18.09 0.50 -1.04
N VAL A 127 18.20 -0.70 -1.60
CA VAL A 127 17.89 -0.96 -3.02
C VAL A 127 16.38 -1.05 -3.19
N ASP A 128 15.77 -0.07 -3.87
CA ASP A 128 14.34 -0.06 -4.14
C ASP A 128 13.95 -1.19 -5.11
N PRO A 129 13.14 -2.19 -4.68
CA PRO A 129 12.71 -3.28 -5.55
C PRO A 129 11.86 -2.80 -6.73
N PHE A 130 11.31 -1.59 -6.67
CA PHE A 130 10.44 -1.03 -7.69
C PHE A 130 11.15 -0.06 -8.63
N ALA A 131 12.41 0.31 -8.37
CA ALA A 131 13.14 1.28 -9.19
C ALA A 131 13.15 0.91 -10.69
N PRO A 132 13.40 -0.35 -11.10
CA PRO A 132 13.40 -0.71 -12.52
C PRO A 132 12.09 -0.41 -13.25
N PHE A 133 10.94 -0.55 -12.57
CA PHE A 133 9.63 -0.26 -13.15
C PHE A 133 9.33 1.24 -13.16
N LYS A 134 9.71 1.95 -12.09
CA LYS A 134 9.58 3.41 -12.01
C LYS A 134 10.38 4.08 -13.12
N ASP A 135 11.61 3.64 -13.34
CA ASP A 135 12.49 4.18 -14.37
C ASP A 135 11.94 3.89 -15.78
N ALA A 136 11.43 2.68 -16.02
CA ALA A 136 10.80 2.32 -17.28
C ALA A 136 9.52 3.10 -17.57
N GLU A 137 8.68 3.34 -16.55
CA GLU A 137 7.45 4.13 -16.69
C GLU A 137 7.76 5.60 -16.94
N LEU A 138 8.69 6.19 -16.17
CA LEU A 138 9.07 7.60 -16.29
C LEU A 138 9.86 7.91 -17.56
N GLY A 139 10.56 6.92 -18.13
CA GLY A 139 11.28 7.05 -19.39
C GLY A 139 10.42 6.76 -20.64
N GLY A 140 9.11 6.61 -20.48
CA GLY A 140 8.20 6.31 -21.58
C GLY A 140 7.80 7.56 -22.39
N ALA A 141 7.65 7.41 -23.71
CA ALA A 141 7.28 8.51 -24.61
C ALA A 141 5.97 9.22 -24.23
N ALA A 142 5.02 8.51 -23.62
CA ALA A 142 3.78 9.12 -23.13
C ALA A 142 4.04 10.15 -22.00
N VAL A 143 5.01 9.87 -21.12
CA VAL A 143 5.40 10.81 -20.06
C VAL A 143 6.13 12.01 -20.67
N ASP A 144 7.00 11.79 -21.65
CA ASP A 144 7.66 12.90 -22.37
C ASP A 144 6.63 13.82 -23.04
N GLU A 145 5.63 13.25 -23.73
CA GLU A 145 4.54 14.02 -24.36
C GLU A 145 3.71 14.81 -23.35
N GLU A 146 3.38 14.22 -22.18
CA GLU A 146 2.68 14.92 -21.10
C GLU A 146 3.53 16.07 -20.53
N LEU A 147 4.82 15.85 -20.30
CA LEU A 147 5.74 16.87 -19.79
C LEU A 147 5.95 18.01 -20.79
N GLU A 148 6.04 17.73 -22.09
CA GLU A 148 6.08 18.74 -23.15
C GLU A 148 4.79 19.57 -23.18
N ALA A 149 3.63 18.92 -23.08
CA ALA A 149 2.34 19.60 -23.02
C ALA A 149 2.23 20.53 -21.80
N LEU A 150 2.71 20.09 -20.64
CA LEU A 150 2.79 20.90 -19.42
C LEU A 150 3.77 22.07 -19.55
N GLY A 151 4.94 21.86 -20.17
CA GLY A 151 5.92 22.93 -20.43
C GLY A 151 5.38 24.03 -21.34
N GLY A 152 4.45 23.71 -22.24
CA GLY A 152 3.74 24.67 -23.08
C GLY A 152 2.77 25.58 -22.32
N LEU A 153 2.40 25.27 -21.07
CA LEU A 153 1.44 26.06 -20.29
C LEU A 153 1.98 27.45 -19.94
N ASP A 154 3.28 27.61 -19.74
CA ASP A 154 3.90 28.91 -19.45
C ASP A 154 3.79 29.89 -20.62
N ALA A 155 3.62 29.37 -21.84
CA ALA A 155 3.40 30.17 -23.05
C ALA A 155 1.92 30.56 -23.27
N LEU A 156 0.98 30.08 -22.43
CA LEU A 156 -0.43 30.41 -22.56
C LEU A 156 -0.73 31.83 -22.03
N PRO A 157 -1.67 32.57 -22.68
CA PRO A 157 -2.17 33.85 -22.17
C PRO A 157 -2.78 33.70 -20.77
N ASP A 158 -2.66 34.73 -19.92
CA ASP A 158 -3.09 34.70 -18.50
C ASP A 158 -4.53 34.20 -18.29
N ALA A 159 -5.44 34.55 -19.20
CA ALA A 159 -6.85 34.14 -19.13
C ALA A 159 -7.07 32.62 -19.25
N ARG A 160 -6.11 31.87 -19.81
CA ARG A 160 -6.15 30.41 -19.95
C ARG A 160 -5.35 29.67 -18.86
N ARG A 161 -4.51 30.38 -18.10
CA ARG A 161 -3.73 29.82 -16.97
C ARG A 161 -4.50 29.79 -15.65
N ALA A 162 -5.63 30.47 -15.56
CA ALA A 162 -6.44 30.60 -14.34
C ALA A 162 -7.74 29.75 -14.36
N GLU A 163 -7.95 28.95 -15.40
CA GLU A 163 -9.09 28.04 -15.60
C GLU A 163 -8.63 26.59 -15.36
#